data_AF-A0A938UFN4-F1
#
_entry.id   AF-A0A938UFN4-F1
#
_cell.length_a   1.000
_cell.length_b   1.000
_cell.length_c   1.000
_cell.angle_alpha   90.00
_cell.angle_beta   90.00
_cell.angle_gamma   90.00
#
_symmetry.space_group_name_H-M   'P 1'
#
loop_
_entity.id
_entity.type
_entity.pdbx_description
1 polymer ?
#
loop_
_entity_poly.entity_id
_entity_poly.type
_entity_poly.pdbx_seq_one_letter_code
_entity_poly.pdbx_strand_id
1 'polypeptide(L)'
;MRCNLIKQGYAQGSCFVEVEGGKALACEATLKESDRGLLRLISAAHLSRPENYLSIYQSGCNFSCRKCHSWAFAKKAKGEWWSPADVLKACKEYEKGVTIREPRERATAFHAHESCRCCGACVMYGKRSPVCPKRIQKKDIVLSPQGWGPARDIVAFTGGDLTCCPEFYVECARLIKSETRLWVLIETNGYGLTPQNLDGLKEAGVDSFWLDIKAYDGTDHKWLTGCFNRHILKLPEEIVKRGFILEVLSLYIPNLVETAQLKKIAKLLFDIDPEIPFTILAFFPEHQMKRYRSPKASEMVAAYNEVKAVGLINVRIGNTGIFASSEEDYRLLREKVGVGNY
;
A
#
# COMPACT_ATOMS: atom_id res chain seq x y z
N MET A 1 19.47 -20.20 4.54
CA MET A 1 18.61 -20.89 3.53
C MET A 1 18.91 -20.27 2.14
N ARG A 2 18.85 -21.00 1.01
CA ARG A 2 19.07 -20.36 -0.32
C ARG A 2 17.87 -19.45 -0.66
N CYS A 3 18.12 -18.18 -0.97
CA CYS A 3 17.11 -17.16 -1.26
C CYS A 3 16.08 -17.64 -2.33
N ASN A 4 14.78 -17.51 -2.04
CA ASN A 4 13.72 -17.95 -2.95
C ASN A 4 13.75 -17.22 -4.31
N LEU A 5 14.03 -15.92 -4.32
CA LEU A 5 14.19 -15.15 -5.56
C LEU A 5 15.30 -15.73 -6.44
N ILE A 6 16.44 -16.07 -5.86
CA ILE A 6 17.57 -16.68 -6.59
C ILE A 6 17.16 -18.03 -7.19
N LYS A 7 16.41 -18.85 -6.45
CA LYS A 7 15.90 -20.14 -6.95
C LYS A 7 14.99 -19.96 -8.17
N GLN A 8 14.26 -18.84 -8.23
CA GLN A 8 13.35 -18.51 -9.32
C GLN A 8 13.99 -17.66 -10.44
N GLY A 9 15.31 -17.46 -10.41
CA GLY A 9 16.04 -16.71 -11.46
C GLY A 9 16.06 -15.18 -11.28
N TYR A 10 15.68 -14.68 -10.11
CA TYR A 10 15.69 -13.25 -9.77
C TYR A 10 16.83 -12.91 -8.82
N ALA A 11 17.27 -11.64 -8.85
CA ALA A 11 18.27 -11.16 -7.92
C ALA A 11 17.73 -11.10 -6.47
N GLN A 12 18.62 -11.29 -5.50
CA GLN A 12 18.29 -11.02 -4.11
C GLN A 12 18.04 -9.52 -3.89
N GLY A 13 17.06 -9.19 -3.06
CA GLY A 13 16.75 -7.81 -2.69
C GLY A 13 17.77 -7.18 -1.74
N SER A 14 17.60 -5.89 -1.48
CA SER A 14 18.36 -5.15 -0.47
C SER A 14 17.74 -5.34 0.93
N CYS A 15 17.78 -6.57 1.40
CA CYS A 15 16.88 -7.10 2.41
C CYS A 15 17.48 -7.23 3.82
N PHE A 16 18.67 -6.70 4.09
CA PHE A 16 19.20 -6.71 5.46
C PHE A 16 18.32 -5.90 6.42
N VAL A 17 18.14 -6.42 7.63
CA VAL A 17 17.44 -5.79 8.75
C VAL A 17 18.30 -5.88 10.01
N GLU A 18 18.16 -4.92 10.91
CA GLU A 18 18.79 -4.92 12.23
C GLU A 18 18.14 -5.99 13.12
N VAL A 19 18.97 -6.80 13.76
CA VAL A 19 18.60 -7.80 14.78
C VAL A 19 19.53 -7.62 15.98
N GLU A 20 19.22 -8.27 17.11
CA GLU A 20 20.14 -8.31 18.24
C GLU A 20 21.49 -8.90 17.81
N GLY A 21 22.58 -8.19 18.10
CA GLY A 21 23.94 -8.63 17.75
C GLY A 21 24.37 -8.43 16.29
N GLY A 22 23.55 -7.80 15.41
CA GLY A 22 24.02 -7.47 14.06
C GLY A 22 22.92 -7.26 13.01
N LYS A 23 23.10 -7.91 11.85
CA LYS A 23 22.17 -7.85 10.72
C LYS A 23 21.89 -9.25 10.19
N ALA A 24 20.66 -9.48 9.76
CA ALA A 24 20.24 -10.71 9.11
C ALA A 24 19.37 -10.39 7.89
N LEU A 25 19.15 -11.36 7.01
CA LEU A 25 18.20 -11.22 5.91
C LEU A 25 16.78 -11.08 6.48
N ALA A 26 15.96 -10.22 5.89
CA ALA A 26 14.61 -9.95 6.37
C ALA A 26 13.77 -11.24 6.55
N CYS A 27 13.83 -12.17 5.59
CA CYS A 27 13.13 -13.45 5.70
C CYS A 27 13.64 -14.33 6.83
N GLU A 28 14.95 -14.36 7.10
CA GLU A 28 15.51 -15.17 8.20
C GLU A 28 15.23 -14.55 9.57
N ALA A 29 15.14 -13.21 9.65
CA ALA A 29 14.90 -12.50 10.89
C ALA A 29 13.43 -12.38 11.29
N THR A 30 12.51 -12.46 10.31
CA THR A 30 11.11 -12.05 10.52
C THR A 30 10.08 -13.07 10.00
N LEU A 31 10.54 -14.22 9.52
CA LEU A 31 9.75 -15.40 9.21
C LEU A 31 10.46 -16.62 9.80
N LYS A 32 9.74 -17.50 10.50
CA LYS A 32 10.30 -18.76 11.02
C LYS A 32 9.27 -19.86 11.06
N GLU A 33 9.72 -21.10 10.93
CA GLU A 33 8.91 -22.28 11.22
C GLU A 33 8.89 -22.55 12.73
N SER A 34 7.80 -23.13 13.20
CA SER A 34 7.61 -23.58 14.58
C SER A 34 6.63 -24.74 14.63
N ASP A 35 6.43 -25.34 15.81
CA ASP A 35 5.40 -26.37 16.03
C ASP A 35 3.98 -25.86 15.74
N ARG A 36 3.77 -24.54 15.73
CA ARG A 36 2.51 -23.87 15.37
C ARG A 36 2.42 -23.49 13.90
N GLY A 37 3.30 -24.02 13.06
CA GLY A 37 3.43 -23.65 11.65
C GLY A 37 4.30 -22.42 11.41
N LEU A 38 4.10 -21.76 10.27
CA LEU A 38 4.83 -20.56 9.88
C LEU A 38 4.47 -19.37 10.77
N LEU A 39 5.47 -18.66 11.25
CA LEU A 39 5.31 -17.47 12.08
C LEU A 39 5.91 -16.25 11.40
N ARG A 40 5.15 -15.16 11.37
CA ARG A 40 5.58 -13.85 10.86
C ARG A 40 5.71 -12.87 12.02
N LEU A 41 6.75 -12.04 11.99
CA LEU A 41 6.92 -10.96 12.96
C LEU A 41 6.01 -9.77 12.58
N ILE A 42 4.95 -9.54 13.36
CA ILE A 42 3.95 -8.50 13.15
C ILE A 42 4.22 -7.33 14.10
N SER A 43 4.39 -6.14 13.56
CA SER A 43 4.67 -4.93 14.34
C SER A 43 3.41 -4.32 14.95
N ALA A 44 2.26 -4.44 14.28
CA ALA A 44 0.98 -3.90 14.72
C ALA A 44 -0.17 -4.49 13.88
N ALA A 45 -1.38 -4.51 14.45
CA ALA A 45 -2.60 -4.79 13.72
C ALA A 45 -3.72 -3.85 14.20
N HIS A 46 -4.24 -3.01 13.32
CA HIS A 46 -5.30 -2.07 13.68
C HIS A 46 -6.09 -1.59 12.45
N LEU A 47 -7.24 -0.99 12.70
CA LEU A 47 -8.04 -0.34 11.67
C LEU A 47 -7.35 0.94 11.19
N SER A 48 -6.92 0.96 9.94
CA SER A 48 -6.14 2.05 9.36
C SER A 48 -6.98 3.16 8.75
N ARG A 49 -6.37 4.35 8.70
CA ARG A 49 -6.91 5.55 8.04
C ARG A 49 -5.86 6.11 7.07
N PRO A 50 -6.27 6.60 5.90
CA PRO A 50 -7.66 6.76 5.43
C PRO A 50 -8.28 5.53 4.75
N GLU A 51 -7.59 4.40 4.71
CA GLU A 51 -7.98 3.22 3.91
C GLU A 51 -9.22 2.49 4.44
N ASN A 52 -9.49 2.64 5.75
CA ASN A 52 -10.66 2.12 6.44
C ASN A 52 -10.76 0.60 6.50
N TYR A 53 -9.63 -0.10 6.46
CA TYR A 53 -9.56 -1.56 6.59
C TYR A 53 -8.63 -2.01 7.72
N LEU A 54 -8.68 -3.30 8.09
CA LEU A 54 -7.71 -3.86 9.02
C LEU A 54 -6.33 -3.96 8.35
N SER A 55 -5.35 -3.23 8.85
CA SER A 55 -3.97 -3.38 8.41
C SER A 55 -3.18 -4.25 9.37
N ILE A 56 -2.50 -5.24 8.82
CA ILE A 56 -1.52 -6.08 9.53
C ILE A 56 -0.13 -5.59 9.10
N TYR A 57 0.50 -4.79 9.96
CA TYR A 57 1.82 -4.22 9.72
C TYR A 57 2.91 -5.23 10.05
N GLN A 58 3.75 -5.54 9.07
CA GLN A 58 4.75 -6.58 9.17
C GLN A 58 6.15 -5.99 9.33
N SER A 59 6.98 -6.64 10.12
CA SER A 59 8.40 -6.30 10.27
C SER A 59 9.24 -6.96 9.17
N GLY A 60 10.28 -6.29 8.68
CA GLY A 60 11.17 -6.84 7.65
C GLY A 60 10.71 -6.58 6.20
N CYS A 61 11.65 -6.11 5.37
CA CYS A 61 11.39 -5.72 3.99
C CYS A 61 12.57 -6.07 3.07
N ASN A 62 12.25 -6.53 1.86
CA ASN A 62 13.19 -6.89 0.81
C ASN A 62 13.85 -5.69 0.09
N PHE A 63 13.44 -4.46 0.39
CA PHE A 63 14.05 -3.19 -0.05
C PHE A 63 14.72 -2.43 1.08
N SER A 64 15.68 -1.54 0.78
CA SER A 64 16.33 -0.61 1.71
C SER A 64 16.03 0.86 1.41
N CYS A 65 14.75 1.16 1.16
CA CYS A 65 14.29 2.48 0.74
C CYS A 65 14.87 3.64 1.56
N ARG A 66 15.56 4.60 0.91
CA ARG A 66 16.14 5.78 1.56
C ARG A 66 15.10 6.66 2.25
N LYS A 67 13.88 6.73 1.71
CA LYS A 67 12.74 7.46 2.29
C LYS A 67 12.06 6.72 3.45
N CYS A 68 12.24 5.40 3.55
CA CYS A 68 11.33 4.47 4.25
C CYS A 68 10.66 5.06 5.51
N HIS A 69 9.36 5.35 5.43
CA HIS A 69 8.61 5.93 6.55
C HIS A 69 8.28 4.89 7.64
N SER A 70 8.43 3.61 7.30
CA SER A 70 8.26 2.46 8.20
C SER A 70 9.59 1.88 8.65
N TRP A 71 10.72 2.60 8.47
CA TRP A 71 12.06 2.07 8.69
C TRP A 71 12.24 1.44 10.08
N ALA A 72 11.63 2.03 11.10
CA ALA A 72 11.74 1.60 12.49
C ALA A 72 11.29 0.15 12.76
N PHE A 73 10.42 -0.42 11.92
CA PHE A 73 9.99 -1.83 12.02
C PHE A 73 10.21 -2.61 10.72
N ALA A 74 10.24 -1.96 9.55
CA ALA A 74 10.56 -2.63 8.29
C ALA A 74 12.04 -3.01 8.20
N LYS A 75 12.93 -2.27 8.88
CA LYS A 75 14.39 -2.50 8.88
C LYS A 75 14.97 -2.81 10.25
N LYS A 76 14.14 -2.94 11.28
CA LYS A 76 14.53 -3.49 12.58
C LYS A 76 13.55 -4.60 12.91
N ALA A 77 14.05 -5.80 13.15
CA ALA A 77 13.21 -6.93 13.49
C ALA A 77 12.54 -6.69 14.85
N LYS A 78 11.30 -6.19 14.83
CA LYS A 78 10.53 -5.88 16.03
C LYS A 78 9.06 -6.22 15.81
N GLY A 79 8.42 -6.80 16.81
CA GLY A 79 7.01 -7.13 16.79
C GLY A 79 6.72 -8.37 17.61
N GLU A 80 5.56 -8.95 17.36
CA GLU A 80 5.08 -10.18 17.95
C GLU A 80 5.03 -11.28 16.89
N TRP A 81 5.38 -12.50 17.27
CA TRP A 81 5.30 -13.65 16.36
C TRP A 81 3.87 -14.13 16.26
N TRP A 82 3.27 -13.97 15.07
CA TRP A 82 1.91 -14.42 14.79
C TRP A 82 1.94 -15.58 13.80
N SER A 83 1.11 -16.59 14.07
CA SER A 83 0.73 -17.63 13.12
C SER A 83 -0.42 -17.17 12.22
N PRO A 84 -0.71 -17.88 11.12
CA PRO A 84 -1.93 -17.67 10.34
C PRO A 84 -3.22 -17.80 11.16
N ALA A 85 -3.22 -18.63 12.21
CA ALA A 85 -4.35 -18.73 13.14
C ALA A 85 -4.52 -17.46 14.00
N ASP A 86 -3.42 -16.82 14.44
CA ASP A 86 -3.48 -15.54 15.16
C ASP A 86 -4.00 -14.42 14.24
N VAL A 87 -3.56 -14.40 12.98
CA VAL A 87 -4.09 -13.50 11.95
C VAL A 87 -5.59 -13.73 11.75
N LEU A 88 -6.04 -14.98 11.60
CA LEU A 88 -7.45 -15.30 11.45
C LEU A 88 -8.27 -14.83 12.67
N LYS A 89 -7.75 -15.01 13.88
CA LYS A 89 -8.40 -14.55 15.11
C LYS A 89 -8.61 -13.02 15.08
N ALA A 90 -7.59 -12.26 14.68
CA ALA A 90 -7.71 -10.81 14.51
C ALA A 90 -8.74 -10.44 13.43
N CYS A 91 -8.77 -11.19 12.31
CA CYS A 91 -9.73 -11.00 11.22
C CYS A 91 -11.18 -11.26 11.67
N LYS A 92 -11.43 -12.34 12.41
CA LYS A 92 -12.76 -12.67 12.96
C LYS A 92 -13.25 -11.61 13.94
N GLU A 93 -12.36 -11.07 14.77
CA GLU A 93 -12.72 -9.98 15.69
C GLU A 93 -13.03 -8.69 14.92
N TYR A 94 -12.20 -8.36 13.92
CA TYR A 94 -12.42 -7.21 13.07
C TYR A 94 -13.73 -7.28 12.28
N GLU A 95 -14.07 -8.44 11.72
CA GLU A 95 -15.28 -8.62 10.90
C GLU A 95 -16.56 -8.27 11.66
N LYS A 96 -16.61 -8.50 12.98
CA LYS A 96 -17.74 -8.11 13.84
C LYS A 96 -17.99 -6.61 13.84
N GLY A 97 -16.95 -5.81 13.64
CA GLY A 97 -16.98 -4.34 13.63
C GLY A 97 -17.09 -3.71 12.24
N VAL A 98 -17.19 -4.51 11.17
CA VAL A 98 -17.34 -4.00 9.80
C VAL A 98 -18.66 -3.24 9.66
N THR A 99 -18.58 -2.01 9.15
CA THR A 99 -19.72 -1.13 8.92
C THR A 99 -20.05 -0.91 7.44
N ILE A 100 -19.11 -1.24 6.54
CA ILE A 100 -19.29 -1.16 5.08
C ILE A 100 -18.83 -2.47 4.46
N ARG A 101 -19.65 -3.02 3.55
CA ARG A 101 -19.25 -4.12 2.68
C ARG A 101 -19.03 -3.62 1.27
N GLU A 102 -17.89 -3.93 0.70
CA GLU A 102 -17.48 -3.54 -0.65
C GLU A 102 -17.62 -4.74 -1.60
N PRO A 103 -17.97 -4.53 -2.88
CA PRO A 103 -17.75 -5.55 -3.89
C PRO A 103 -16.24 -5.74 -4.12
N ARG A 104 -15.85 -6.90 -4.66
CA ARG A 104 -14.44 -7.28 -4.84
C ARG A 104 -13.65 -6.25 -5.64
N GLU A 105 -14.26 -5.67 -6.67
CA GLU A 105 -13.66 -4.66 -7.56
C GLU A 105 -13.25 -3.38 -6.81
N ARG A 106 -13.81 -3.17 -5.61
CA ARG A 106 -13.53 -2.05 -4.74
C ARG A 106 -12.68 -2.42 -3.54
N ALA A 107 -12.14 -3.63 -3.48
CA ALA A 107 -11.24 -4.10 -2.42
C ALA A 107 -9.83 -3.47 -2.48
N THR A 108 -9.76 -2.16 -2.65
CA THR A 108 -8.54 -1.35 -2.75
C THR A 108 -8.66 -0.13 -1.83
N ALA A 109 -7.55 0.51 -1.48
CA ALA A 109 -7.56 1.74 -0.71
C ALA A 109 -8.04 2.95 -1.51
N PHE A 110 -7.91 2.92 -2.84
CA PHE A 110 -8.37 3.97 -3.74
C PHE A 110 -9.83 4.37 -3.44
N HIS A 111 -10.69 3.38 -3.29
CA HIS A 111 -12.12 3.58 -3.08
C HIS A 111 -12.50 4.02 -1.67
N ALA A 112 -11.59 3.97 -0.69
CA ALA A 112 -11.90 4.29 0.71
C ALA A 112 -12.44 5.73 0.88
N HIS A 113 -11.89 6.67 0.11
CA HIS A 113 -12.23 8.09 0.16
C HIS A 113 -13.61 8.42 -0.40
N GLU A 114 -14.18 7.52 -1.22
CA GLU A 114 -15.52 7.67 -1.76
C GLU A 114 -16.58 7.41 -0.69
N SER A 115 -16.28 6.54 0.27
CA SER A 115 -17.14 6.27 1.42
C SER A 115 -16.96 7.34 2.50
N CYS A 116 -15.71 7.62 2.88
CA CYS A 116 -15.39 8.61 3.92
C CYS A 116 -13.98 9.17 3.73
N ARG A 117 -13.84 10.50 3.90
CA ARG A 117 -12.53 11.19 3.89
C ARG A 117 -11.88 11.32 5.27
N CYS A 118 -12.43 10.64 6.27
CA CYS A 118 -11.91 10.60 7.64
C CYS A 118 -11.67 11.97 8.31
N CYS A 119 -12.34 13.04 7.84
CA CYS A 119 -12.14 14.41 8.34
C CYS A 119 -12.62 14.67 9.78
N GLY A 120 -13.34 13.73 10.39
CA GLY A 120 -13.85 13.84 11.77
C GLY A 120 -14.95 14.88 12.02
N ALA A 121 -15.26 15.76 11.07
CA ALA A 121 -16.17 16.90 11.30
C ALA A 121 -17.56 16.51 11.86
N CYS A 122 -18.14 15.40 11.37
CA CYS A 122 -19.44 14.92 11.85
C CYS A 122 -19.41 14.36 13.28
N VAL A 123 -18.24 13.89 13.73
CA VAL A 123 -18.02 13.41 15.09
C VAL A 123 -17.75 14.59 16.01
N MET A 124 -16.79 15.45 15.64
CA MET A 124 -16.31 16.54 16.49
C MET A 124 -17.28 17.72 16.59
N TYR A 125 -17.97 18.05 15.50
CA TYR A 125 -18.79 19.27 15.41
C TYR A 125 -20.27 18.98 15.13
N GLY A 126 -20.67 17.72 15.04
CA GLY A 126 -22.04 17.32 14.70
C GLY A 126 -22.49 17.66 13.27
N LYS A 127 -21.61 18.21 12.42
CA LYS A 127 -21.91 18.59 11.03
C LYS A 127 -20.91 18.00 10.05
N ARG A 128 -21.36 17.64 8.84
CA ARG A 128 -20.48 17.12 7.78
C ARG A 128 -19.61 18.24 7.21
N SER A 129 -18.38 17.90 6.81
CA SER A 129 -17.53 18.84 6.07
C SER A 129 -18.08 19.06 4.65
N PRO A 130 -17.77 20.21 4.00
CA PRO A 130 -18.19 20.47 2.62
C PRO A 130 -17.72 19.42 1.61
N VAL A 131 -16.59 18.77 1.90
CA VAL A 131 -15.98 17.73 1.06
C VAL A 131 -16.41 16.30 1.45
N CYS A 132 -17.35 16.15 2.39
CA CYS A 132 -17.85 14.84 2.78
C CYS A 132 -18.58 14.17 1.60
N PRO A 133 -18.29 12.89 1.27
CA PRO A 133 -19.00 12.18 0.21
C PRO A 133 -20.48 11.90 0.50
N LYS A 134 -20.90 12.04 1.76
CA LYS A 134 -22.27 11.77 2.23
C LYS A 134 -22.78 10.34 1.92
N ARG A 135 -21.88 9.36 1.79
CA ARG A 135 -22.22 7.95 1.50
C ARG A 135 -22.59 7.12 2.73
N ILE A 136 -22.12 7.49 3.92
CA ILE A 136 -22.37 6.76 5.18
C ILE A 136 -23.00 7.62 6.25
N GLN A 137 -23.64 6.99 7.24
CA GLN A 137 -24.24 7.61 8.41
C GLN A 137 -23.25 7.72 9.58
N LYS A 138 -23.58 8.55 10.58
CA LYS A 138 -22.73 8.73 11.78
C LYS A 138 -22.55 7.42 12.56
N LYS A 139 -23.56 6.55 12.57
CA LYS A 139 -23.52 5.22 13.22
C LYS A 139 -22.48 4.27 12.60
N ASP A 140 -22.09 4.51 11.34
CA ASP A 140 -21.13 3.67 10.63
C ASP A 140 -19.68 4.06 10.96
N ILE A 141 -19.47 5.15 11.71
CA ILE A 141 -18.16 5.65 12.10
C ILE A 141 -17.66 4.92 13.35
N VAL A 142 -16.46 4.34 13.23
CA VAL A 142 -15.74 3.68 14.31
C VAL A 142 -14.44 4.42 14.62
N LEU A 143 -14.01 4.31 15.89
CA LEU A 143 -12.76 4.90 16.36
C LEU A 143 -11.59 3.95 16.11
N SER A 144 -10.44 4.54 15.80
CA SER A 144 -9.16 3.84 15.71
C SER A 144 -8.07 4.75 16.28
N PRO A 145 -6.88 4.22 16.60
CA PRO A 145 -5.73 5.04 16.99
C PRO A 145 -5.34 6.11 15.95
N GLN A 146 -5.73 5.91 14.69
CA GLN A 146 -5.44 6.81 13.57
C GLN A 146 -6.60 7.78 13.24
N GLY A 147 -7.70 7.76 14.02
CA GLY A 147 -8.83 8.68 13.88
C GLY A 147 -10.16 7.99 13.54
N TRP A 148 -11.04 8.72 12.85
CA TRP A 148 -12.46 8.42 12.67
C TRP A 148 -12.76 8.01 11.22
N GLY A 149 -13.53 6.94 11.04
CA GLY A 149 -13.96 6.48 9.71
C GLY A 149 -14.78 5.20 9.80
N PRO A 150 -15.31 4.69 8.69
CA PRO A 150 -15.95 3.38 8.67
C PRO A 150 -14.96 2.23 8.84
N ALA A 151 -15.46 1.00 8.91
CA ALA A 151 -14.68 -0.22 8.76
C ALA A 151 -15.19 -0.99 7.54
N ARG A 152 -14.34 -1.18 6.54
CA ARG A 152 -14.63 -1.89 5.29
C ARG A 152 -14.28 -3.38 5.45
N ASP A 153 -14.94 -4.28 4.74
CA ASP A 153 -14.69 -5.73 4.78
C ASP A 153 -13.40 -6.15 4.07
N ILE A 154 -12.28 -5.53 4.42
CA ILE A 154 -10.97 -5.79 3.83
C ILE A 154 -9.95 -5.98 4.96
N VAL A 155 -9.03 -6.92 4.77
CA VAL A 155 -7.80 -7.06 5.55
C VAL A 155 -6.61 -6.90 4.62
N ALA A 156 -5.66 -6.06 5.03
CA ALA A 156 -4.48 -5.70 4.24
C ALA A 156 -3.18 -6.12 4.95
N PHE A 157 -2.32 -6.84 4.25
CA PHE A 157 -0.95 -7.06 4.68
C PHE A 157 -0.07 -5.89 4.21
N THR A 158 0.56 -5.17 5.13
CA THR A 158 1.32 -3.94 4.83
C THR A 158 2.58 -3.80 5.71
N GLY A 159 3.25 -2.65 5.63
CA GLY A 159 4.41 -2.27 6.43
C GLY A 159 5.73 -2.64 5.77
N GLY A 160 6.21 -3.85 6.06
CA GLY A 160 7.30 -4.49 5.33
C GLY A 160 6.79 -5.29 4.13
N ASP A 161 7.71 -5.94 3.42
CA ASP A 161 7.36 -6.77 2.27
C ASP A 161 8.28 -7.98 2.19
N LEU A 162 7.66 -9.16 2.32
CA LEU A 162 8.29 -10.46 2.12
C LEU A 162 7.44 -11.35 1.20
N THR A 163 6.75 -10.76 0.21
CA THR A 163 6.04 -11.53 -0.84
C THR A 163 6.96 -12.49 -1.62
N CYS A 164 8.29 -12.32 -1.50
CA CYS A 164 9.28 -13.29 -1.98
C CYS A 164 9.29 -14.62 -1.21
N CYS A 165 8.63 -14.70 -0.06
CA CYS A 165 8.37 -15.89 0.74
C CYS A 165 6.84 -15.95 0.98
N PRO A 166 6.05 -16.35 -0.05
CA PRO A 166 4.61 -16.17 -0.06
C PRO A 166 3.85 -17.10 0.90
N GLU A 167 4.50 -18.11 1.47
CA GLU A 167 3.87 -19.26 2.14
C GLU A 167 2.98 -18.84 3.32
N PHE A 168 3.45 -17.88 4.14
CA PHE A 168 2.67 -17.34 5.25
C PHE A 168 1.39 -16.63 4.77
N TYR A 169 1.48 -15.84 3.69
CA TYR A 169 0.34 -15.11 3.12
C TYR A 169 -0.67 -16.05 2.47
N VAL A 170 -0.17 -17.10 1.81
CA VAL A 170 -0.98 -18.17 1.21
C VAL A 170 -1.80 -18.89 2.29
N GLU A 171 -1.18 -19.26 3.42
CA GLU A 171 -1.90 -19.90 4.52
C GLU A 171 -2.92 -18.96 5.16
N CYS A 172 -2.55 -17.70 5.40
CA CYS A 172 -3.47 -16.69 5.92
C CYS A 172 -4.68 -16.50 4.99
N ALA A 173 -4.46 -16.32 3.69
CA ALA A 173 -5.53 -16.08 2.72
C ALA A 173 -6.53 -17.25 2.69
N ARG A 174 -6.04 -18.50 2.67
CA ARG A 174 -6.91 -19.69 2.72
C ARG A 174 -7.78 -19.70 3.97
N LEU A 175 -7.18 -19.46 5.14
CA LEU A 175 -7.89 -19.43 6.42
C LEU A 175 -8.92 -18.29 6.49
N ILE A 176 -8.55 -17.09 6.05
CA ILE A 176 -9.45 -15.93 6.02
C ILE A 176 -10.64 -16.23 5.11
N LYS A 177 -10.41 -16.83 3.94
CA LYS A 177 -11.46 -17.16 2.97
C LYS A 177 -12.38 -18.29 3.41
N SER A 178 -11.89 -19.25 4.21
CA SER A 178 -12.73 -20.34 4.71
C SER A 178 -13.65 -19.92 5.87
N GLU A 179 -13.31 -18.85 6.58
CA GLU A 179 -13.87 -18.58 7.91
C GLU A 179 -14.42 -17.15 8.09
N THR A 180 -14.27 -16.28 7.09
CA THR A 180 -14.74 -14.89 7.11
C THR A 180 -15.24 -14.48 5.72
N ARG A 181 -15.86 -13.30 5.61
CA ARG A 181 -16.23 -12.69 4.32
C ARG A 181 -15.32 -11.52 3.92
N LEU A 182 -14.12 -11.43 4.52
CA LEU A 182 -13.19 -10.34 4.24
C LEU A 182 -12.50 -10.53 2.88
N TRP A 183 -12.27 -9.42 2.18
CA TRP A 183 -11.35 -9.35 1.07
C TRP A 183 -9.90 -9.27 1.57
N VAL A 184 -8.99 -9.93 0.85
CA VAL A 184 -7.57 -9.99 1.19
C VAL A 184 -6.79 -9.13 0.21
N LEU A 185 -6.24 -8.04 0.73
CA LEU A 185 -5.38 -7.08 0.03
C LEU A 185 -3.92 -7.27 0.46
N ILE A 186 -2.99 -7.16 -0.48
CA ILE A 186 -1.55 -7.06 -0.17
C ILE A 186 -1.03 -5.71 -0.67
N GLU A 187 -0.53 -4.90 0.25
CA GLU A 187 0.26 -3.71 -0.05
C GLU A 187 1.71 -4.13 -0.22
N THR A 188 2.28 -3.88 -1.41
CA THR A 188 3.55 -4.47 -1.81
C THR A 188 4.39 -3.50 -2.63
N ASN A 189 5.72 -3.64 -2.49
CA ASN A 189 6.68 -3.02 -3.39
C ASN A 189 6.91 -3.84 -4.68
N GLY A 190 6.26 -5.00 -4.80
CA GLY A 190 6.25 -5.87 -5.97
C GLY A 190 7.51 -6.71 -6.17
N TYR A 191 8.61 -6.46 -5.46
CA TYR A 191 9.88 -7.11 -5.76
C TYR A 191 9.83 -8.63 -5.63
N GLY A 192 8.99 -9.12 -4.71
CA GLY A 192 8.77 -10.54 -4.44
C GLY A 192 7.71 -11.22 -5.29
N LEU A 193 6.98 -10.49 -6.14
CA LEU A 193 5.87 -11.02 -6.94
C LEU A 193 6.37 -11.66 -8.25
N THR A 194 7.06 -12.79 -8.12
CA THR A 194 7.38 -13.64 -9.28
C THR A 194 6.10 -14.31 -9.82
N PRO A 195 6.10 -14.85 -11.05
CA PRO A 195 4.97 -15.61 -11.58
C PRO A 195 4.48 -16.71 -10.64
N GLN A 196 5.42 -17.51 -10.11
CA GLN A 196 5.11 -18.61 -9.19
C GLN A 196 4.48 -18.12 -7.88
N ASN A 197 4.99 -17.01 -7.33
CA ASN A 197 4.43 -16.46 -6.09
C ASN A 197 3.04 -15.85 -6.34
N LEU A 198 2.83 -15.19 -7.48
CA LEU A 198 1.51 -14.68 -7.87
C LEU A 198 0.49 -15.81 -8.07
N ASP A 199 0.89 -16.93 -8.69
CA ASP A 199 0.03 -18.09 -8.89
C ASP A 199 -0.41 -18.68 -7.54
N GLY A 200 0.54 -18.89 -6.61
CA GLY A 200 0.23 -19.37 -5.27
C GLY A 200 -0.69 -18.44 -4.47
N LEU A 201 -0.48 -17.11 -4.56
CA LEU A 201 -1.35 -16.12 -3.93
C LEU A 201 -2.76 -16.11 -4.54
N LYS A 202 -2.87 -16.35 -5.87
CA LYS A 202 -4.16 -16.43 -6.56
C LYS A 202 -4.95 -17.64 -6.10
N GLU A 203 -4.31 -18.81 -6.09
CA GLU A 203 -4.91 -20.07 -5.65
C GLU A 203 -5.36 -20.01 -4.18
N ALA A 204 -4.64 -19.24 -3.35
CA ALA A 204 -4.98 -19.04 -1.95
C ALA A 204 -6.18 -18.12 -1.71
N GLY A 205 -6.61 -17.37 -2.73
CA GLY A 205 -7.74 -16.44 -2.63
C GLY A 205 -7.36 -15.00 -2.24
N VAL A 206 -6.14 -14.54 -2.54
CA VAL A 206 -5.82 -13.10 -2.50
C VAL A 206 -6.64 -12.39 -3.57
N ASP A 207 -7.26 -11.26 -3.22
CA ASP A 207 -8.19 -10.56 -4.12
C ASP A 207 -7.51 -9.46 -4.90
N SER A 208 -6.69 -8.67 -4.21
CA SER A 208 -6.22 -7.39 -4.70
C SER A 208 -4.79 -7.06 -4.25
N PHE A 209 -4.17 -6.16 -5.02
CA PHE A 209 -2.86 -5.60 -4.73
C PHE A 209 -2.90 -4.08 -4.76
N TRP A 210 -2.24 -3.48 -3.77
CA TRP A 210 -1.72 -2.13 -3.86
C TRP A 210 -0.24 -2.24 -4.20
N LEU A 211 0.11 -1.90 -5.44
CA LEU A 211 1.48 -1.98 -5.94
C LEU A 211 2.15 -0.61 -5.94
N ASP A 212 3.26 -0.50 -5.20
CA ASP A 212 4.07 0.70 -5.19
C ASP A 212 5.20 0.66 -6.25
N ILE A 213 5.03 1.41 -7.32
CA ILE A 213 6.12 1.64 -8.30
C ILE A 213 6.91 2.87 -7.84
N LYS A 214 8.09 2.64 -7.27
CA LYS A 214 8.88 3.68 -6.59
C LYS A 214 9.55 4.69 -7.52
N ALA A 215 9.90 4.26 -8.73
CA ALA A 215 10.44 5.07 -9.82
C ALA A 215 10.32 4.27 -11.13
N TYR A 216 10.23 4.97 -12.27
CA TYR A 216 10.26 4.34 -13.58
C TYR A 216 11.69 4.04 -14.02
N ASP A 217 12.59 5.02 -13.85
CA ASP A 217 14.00 4.87 -14.18
C ASP A 217 14.66 3.88 -13.23
N GLY A 218 15.41 2.93 -13.81
CA GLY A 218 16.03 1.85 -13.05
C GLY A 218 17.17 2.33 -12.15
N THR A 219 17.87 3.40 -12.52
CA THR A 219 18.97 3.98 -11.72
C THR A 219 18.40 4.70 -10.52
N ASP A 220 17.37 5.52 -10.72
CA ASP A 220 16.65 6.19 -9.63
C ASP A 220 16.01 5.18 -8.69
N HIS A 221 15.38 4.14 -9.24
CA HIS A 221 14.79 3.07 -8.44
C HIS A 221 15.84 2.36 -7.60
N LYS A 222 17.01 2.02 -8.17
CA LYS A 222 18.10 1.38 -7.43
C LYS A 222 18.70 2.30 -6.38
N TRP A 223 18.89 3.58 -6.70
CA TRP A 223 19.37 4.56 -5.73
C TRP A 223 18.40 4.70 -4.55
N LEU A 224 17.10 4.73 -4.84
CA LEU A 224 16.05 4.92 -3.85
C LEU A 224 15.83 3.66 -2.98
N THR A 225 15.85 2.47 -3.57
CA THR A 225 15.38 1.21 -2.92
C THR A 225 16.46 0.17 -2.66
N GLY A 226 17.62 0.31 -3.30
CA GLY A 226 18.68 -0.69 -3.34
C GLY A 226 18.50 -1.77 -4.43
N CYS A 227 17.42 -1.75 -5.20
CA CYS A 227 17.08 -2.77 -6.19
C CYS A 227 16.72 -2.17 -7.55
N PHE A 228 16.93 -2.88 -8.66
CA PHE A 228 16.37 -2.50 -9.96
C PHE A 228 14.88 -2.92 -10.07
N ASN A 229 14.13 -2.30 -10.98
CA ASN A 229 12.67 -2.43 -11.13
C ASN A 229 12.19 -3.15 -12.40
N ARG A 230 13.09 -3.77 -13.18
CA ARG A 230 12.75 -4.27 -14.52
C ARG A 230 11.56 -5.23 -14.53
N HIS A 231 11.43 -6.12 -13.54
CA HIS A 231 10.26 -6.99 -13.43
C HIS A 231 9.07 -6.29 -12.78
N ILE A 232 9.30 -5.34 -11.87
CA ILE A 232 8.24 -4.56 -11.21
C ILE A 232 7.40 -3.80 -12.25
N LEU A 233 8.02 -3.24 -13.28
CA LEU A 233 7.32 -2.54 -14.36
C LEU A 233 6.44 -3.46 -15.23
N LYS A 234 6.61 -4.79 -15.13
CA LYS A 234 5.75 -5.79 -15.80
C LYS A 234 4.62 -6.30 -14.91
N LEU A 235 4.69 -6.05 -13.60
CA LEU A 235 3.72 -6.58 -12.64
C LEU A 235 2.29 -6.12 -12.89
N PRO A 236 2.02 -4.87 -13.32
CA PRO A 236 0.63 -4.48 -13.58
C PRO A 236 -0.07 -5.43 -14.54
N GLU A 237 0.58 -5.82 -15.64
CA GLU A 237 0.05 -6.77 -16.62
C GLU A 237 -0.10 -8.17 -16.01
N GLU A 238 0.93 -8.67 -15.32
CA GLU A 238 0.93 -10.00 -14.72
C GLU A 238 -0.12 -10.16 -13.61
N ILE A 239 -0.40 -9.10 -12.85
CA ILE A 239 -1.42 -9.06 -11.80
C ILE A 239 -2.83 -9.06 -12.42
N VAL A 240 -3.08 -8.16 -13.39
CA VAL A 240 -4.39 -8.06 -14.06
C VAL A 240 -4.71 -9.34 -14.83
N LYS A 241 -3.73 -9.93 -15.54
CA LYS A 241 -3.91 -11.18 -16.29
C LYS A 241 -4.33 -12.37 -15.42
N ARG A 242 -3.95 -12.38 -14.14
CA ARG A 242 -4.37 -13.39 -13.15
C ARG A 242 -5.73 -13.06 -12.50
N GLY A 243 -6.37 -11.99 -12.96
CA GLY A 243 -7.68 -11.55 -12.49
C GLY A 243 -7.65 -11.01 -11.05
N PHE A 244 -6.52 -10.50 -10.58
CA PHE A 244 -6.48 -9.71 -9.34
C PHE A 244 -7.00 -8.30 -9.60
N ILE A 245 -7.55 -7.67 -8.56
CA ILE A 245 -7.84 -6.24 -8.59
C ILE A 245 -6.54 -5.48 -8.27
N LEU A 246 -6.20 -4.47 -9.07
CA LEU A 246 -4.95 -3.75 -8.93
C LEU A 246 -5.21 -2.27 -8.68
N GLU A 247 -4.55 -1.70 -7.68
CA GLU A 247 -4.26 -0.27 -7.61
C GLU A 247 -2.75 -0.04 -7.64
N VAL A 248 -2.34 1.08 -8.21
CA VAL A 248 -0.93 1.46 -8.31
C VAL A 248 -0.69 2.79 -7.62
N LEU A 249 0.49 2.91 -7.01
CA LEU A 249 0.92 4.14 -6.39
C LEU A 249 2.37 4.49 -6.75
N SER A 250 2.61 5.79 -6.89
CA SER A 250 3.95 6.34 -6.95
C SER A 250 4.06 7.61 -6.11
N LEU A 251 5.25 7.88 -5.58
CA LEU A 251 5.54 9.16 -4.93
C LEU A 251 5.99 10.18 -5.98
N TYR A 252 5.49 11.41 -5.90
CA TYR A 252 6.18 12.55 -6.50
C TYR A 252 7.30 12.99 -5.55
N ILE A 253 8.55 12.86 -5.99
CA ILE A 253 9.75 13.25 -5.24
C ILE A 253 10.50 14.32 -6.05
N PRO A 254 10.55 15.58 -5.59
CA PRO A 254 11.26 16.64 -6.31
C PRO A 254 12.72 16.29 -6.61
N ASN A 255 13.16 16.60 -7.84
CA ASN A 255 14.48 16.30 -8.39
C ASN A 255 14.86 14.80 -8.45
N LEU A 256 13.89 13.89 -8.33
CA LEU A 256 14.14 12.46 -8.42
C LEU A 256 13.01 11.78 -9.22
N VAL A 257 11.82 11.66 -8.63
CA VAL A 257 10.65 11.02 -9.26
C VAL A 257 9.61 12.09 -9.55
N GLU A 258 9.78 12.76 -10.69
CA GLU A 258 8.91 13.86 -11.11
C GLU A 258 7.97 13.43 -12.24
N THR A 259 7.16 14.39 -12.73
CA THR A 259 6.10 14.21 -13.72
C THR A 259 6.50 13.33 -14.91
N ALA A 260 7.73 13.47 -15.43
CA ALA A 260 8.19 12.68 -16.57
C ALA A 260 8.20 11.16 -16.29
N GLN A 261 8.59 10.75 -15.08
CA GLN A 261 8.56 9.33 -14.69
C GLN A 261 7.12 8.86 -14.42
N LEU A 262 6.32 9.66 -13.73
CA LEU A 262 4.93 9.36 -13.42
C LEU A 262 4.10 9.18 -14.70
N LYS A 263 4.33 10.01 -15.73
CA LYS A 263 3.69 9.89 -17.04
C LYS A 263 4.03 8.58 -17.74
N LYS A 264 5.27 8.11 -17.63
CA LYS A 264 5.69 6.81 -18.18
C LYS A 264 5.02 5.64 -17.45
N ILE A 265 4.91 5.72 -16.11
CA ILE A 265 4.16 4.74 -15.32
C ILE A 265 2.68 4.75 -15.74
N ALA A 266 2.07 5.93 -15.83
CA ALA A 266 0.70 6.08 -16.28
C ALA A 266 0.45 5.49 -17.67
N LYS A 267 1.41 5.66 -18.59
CA LYS A 267 1.33 5.06 -19.94
C LYS A 267 1.36 3.53 -19.88
N LEU A 268 2.23 2.94 -19.06
CA LEU A 268 2.23 1.49 -18.85
C LEU A 268 0.86 1.00 -18.36
N LEU A 269 0.25 1.69 -17.40
CA LEU A 269 -1.07 1.30 -16.87
C LEU A 269 -2.17 1.45 -17.92
N PHE A 270 -2.17 2.57 -18.66
CA PHE A 270 -3.15 2.85 -19.71
C PHE A 270 -3.13 1.80 -20.81
N ASP A 271 -1.95 1.32 -21.20
CA ASP A 271 -1.81 0.29 -22.24
C ASP A 271 -2.34 -1.08 -21.79
N ILE A 272 -2.54 -1.29 -20.48
CA ILE A 272 -3.12 -2.52 -19.90
C ILE A 272 -4.62 -2.33 -19.71
N ASP A 273 -5.01 -1.34 -18.92
CA ASP A 273 -6.39 -1.00 -18.60
C ASP A 273 -6.49 0.45 -18.08
N PRO A 274 -7.17 1.35 -18.81
CA PRO A 274 -7.37 2.75 -18.40
C PRO A 274 -8.11 2.93 -17.05
N GLU A 275 -8.81 1.91 -16.56
CA GLU A 275 -9.52 1.95 -15.28
C GLU A 275 -8.63 1.64 -14.06
N ILE A 276 -7.40 1.16 -14.25
CA ILE A 276 -6.48 0.89 -13.13
C ILE A 276 -6.29 2.16 -12.30
N PRO A 277 -6.66 2.15 -11.01
CA PRO A 277 -6.47 3.31 -10.16
C PRO A 277 -4.99 3.63 -9.96
N PHE A 278 -4.61 4.88 -10.20
CA PHE A 278 -3.27 5.38 -10.00
C PHE A 278 -3.26 6.56 -9.00
N THR A 279 -2.63 6.35 -7.84
CA THR A 279 -2.45 7.39 -6.82
C THR A 279 -1.04 7.98 -6.88
N ILE A 280 -0.95 9.31 -6.99
CA ILE A 280 0.29 10.07 -6.85
C ILE A 280 0.33 10.65 -5.43
N LEU A 281 1.20 10.14 -4.57
CA LEU A 281 1.37 10.72 -3.23
C LEU A 281 2.48 11.77 -3.21
N ALA A 282 2.24 12.86 -2.49
CA ALA A 282 3.30 13.80 -2.19
C ALA A 282 4.36 13.17 -1.27
N PHE A 283 5.63 13.32 -1.66
CA PHE A 283 6.77 13.00 -0.81
C PHE A 283 6.80 13.90 0.42
N PHE A 284 7.11 13.30 1.57
CA PHE A 284 7.53 14.01 2.77
C PHE A 284 8.89 13.49 3.23
N PRO A 285 9.77 14.38 3.76
CA PRO A 285 11.12 14.01 4.18
C PRO A 285 11.11 13.06 5.38
N GLU A 286 11.80 11.93 5.27
CA GLU A 286 11.92 10.94 6.34
C GLU A 286 13.19 10.09 6.16
N HIS A 287 13.61 9.42 7.22
CA HIS A 287 14.73 8.47 7.27
C HIS A 287 16.05 9.07 6.73
N GLN A 288 16.58 8.60 5.60
CA GLN A 288 17.83 9.12 5.00
C GLN A 288 17.59 10.34 4.12
N MET A 289 16.32 10.67 3.82
CA MET A 289 15.95 11.77 2.93
C MET A 289 15.37 12.97 3.69
N LYS A 290 15.67 13.12 4.99
CA LYS A 290 15.16 14.22 5.85
C LYS A 290 15.51 15.63 5.38
N ARG A 291 16.56 15.79 4.55
CA ARG A 291 17.01 17.08 4.01
C ARG A 291 16.43 17.41 2.63
N TYR A 292 15.62 16.52 2.05
CA TYR A 292 14.93 16.77 0.80
C TYR A 292 13.71 17.66 1.06
N ARG A 293 13.22 18.37 0.05
CA ARG A 293 12.00 19.17 0.16
C ARG A 293 10.75 18.36 -0.21
N SER A 294 9.63 18.69 0.40
CA SER A 294 8.31 18.30 -0.08
C SER A 294 8.00 18.97 -1.43
N PRO A 295 7.10 18.39 -2.25
CA PRO A 295 6.62 19.06 -3.46
C PRO A 295 5.73 20.26 -3.12
N LYS A 296 5.64 21.20 -4.06
CA LYS A 296 4.69 22.31 -4.03
C LYS A 296 3.33 21.87 -4.59
N ALA A 297 2.25 22.57 -4.23
CA ALA A 297 0.93 22.33 -4.81
C ALA A 297 0.92 22.42 -6.33
N SER A 298 1.60 23.41 -6.91
CA SER A 298 1.71 23.55 -8.36
C SER A 298 2.40 22.36 -9.05
N GLU A 299 3.42 21.76 -8.41
CA GLU A 299 4.12 20.57 -8.93
C GLU A 299 3.21 19.34 -8.91
N MET A 300 2.49 19.12 -7.80
CA MET A 300 1.54 18.01 -7.67
C MET A 300 0.39 18.12 -8.67
N VAL A 301 -0.16 19.33 -8.85
CA VAL A 301 -1.26 19.60 -9.79
C VAL A 301 -0.78 19.43 -11.24
N ALA A 302 0.42 19.90 -11.58
CA ALA A 302 1.01 19.70 -12.90
C ALA A 302 1.21 18.20 -13.20
N ALA A 303 1.75 17.44 -12.24
CA ALA A 303 1.93 16.00 -12.36
C ALA A 303 0.60 15.26 -12.56
N TYR A 304 -0.43 15.62 -11.78
CA TYR A 304 -1.77 15.08 -11.92
C TYR A 304 -2.32 15.29 -13.33
N ASN A 305 -2.27 16.53 -13.83
CA ASN A 305 -2.80 16.87 -15.15
C ASN A 305 -2.09 16.11 -16.28
N GLU A 306 -0.75 16.01 -16.22
CA GLU A 306 0.03 15.27 -17.22
C GLU A 306 -0.24 13.77 -17.19
N VAL A 307 -0.43 13.19 -16.00
CA VAL A 307 -0.83 11.78 -15.86
C VAL A 307 -2.26 11.56 -16.35
N LYS A 308 -3.19 12.46 -16.00
CA LYS A 308 -4.58 12.40 -16.45
C LYS A 308 -4.70 12.53 -17.97
N ALA A 309 -3.86 13.37 -18.58
CA ALA A 309 -3.78 13.56 -20.03
C ALA A 309 -3.30 12.32 -20.80
N VAL A 310 -2.71 11.32 -20.14
CA VAL A 310 -2.41 10.02 -20.77
C VAL A 310 -3.68 9.24 -21.10
N GLY A 311 -4.78 9.50 -20.37
CA GLY A 311 -6.08 8.85 -20.59
C GLY A 311 -6.56 7.93 -19.46
N LEU A 312 -5.80 7.82 -18.36
CA LEU A 312 -6.26 7.06 -17.19
C LEU A 312 -7.55 7.66 -16.60
N ILE A 313 -8.50 6.81 -16.25
CA ILE A 313 -9.81 7.21 -15.71
C ILE A 313 -9.70 7.52 -14.21
N ASN A 314 -9.02 6.66 -13.47
CA ASN A 314 -8.97 6.72 -12.01
C ASN A 314 -7.62 7.25 -11.53
N VAL A 315 -7.45 8.58 -11.53
CA VAL A 315 -6.22 9.23 -11.04
C VAL A 315 -6.54 10.05 -9.80
N ARG A 316 -5.70 9.94 -8.78
CA ARG A 316 -5.82 10.69 -7.52
C ARG A 316 -4.47 11.20 -7.04
N ILE A 317 -4.46 12.32 -6.34
CA ILE A 317 -3.31 12.74 -5.53
C ILE A 317 -3.61 12.54 -4.05
N GLY A 318 -2.59 12.31 -3.24
CA GLY A 318 -2.77 12.18 -1.79
C GLY A 318 -1.65 12.84 -1.00
N ASN A 319 -1.74 12.73 0.33
CA ASN A 319 -0.91 13.49 1.27
C ASN A 319 -1.06 15.02 1.11
N THR A 320 -2.29 15.51 0.91
CA THR A 320 -2.58 16.93 0.66
C THR A 320 -2.03 17.86 1.74
N GLY A 321 -2.10 17.46 3.02
CA GLY A 321 -1.52 18.23 4.13
C GLY A 321 0.00 18.41 4.09
N ILE A 322 0.72 17.74 3.17
CA ILE A 322 2.16 17.88 2.99
C ILE A 322 2.52 19.04 2.05
N PHE A 323 1.66 19.36 1.08
CA PHE A 323 2.00 20.29 0.00
C PHE A 323 0.99 21.45 -0.16
N ALA A 324 -0.19 21.36 0.47
CA ALA A 324 -1.21 22.40 0.46
C ALA A 324 -1.37 22.96 1.87
N SER A 325 -0.98 24.23 2.06
CA SER A 325 -1.02 24.91 3.35
C SER A 325 -1.81 26.22 3.34
N SER A 326 -2.12 26.75 2.16
CA SER A 326 -2.88 27.99 1.98
C SER A 326 -4.25 27.76 1.32
N GLU A 327 -5.19 28.69 1.51
CA GLU A 327 -6.47 28.69 0.79
C GLU A 327 -6.29 28.73 -0.74
N GLU A 328 -5.21 29.33 -1.22
CA GLU A 328 -4.85 29.36 -2.64
C GLU A 328 -4.47 27.96 -3.14
N ASP A 329 -3.68 27.20 -2.39
CA ASP A 329 -3.36 25.81 -2.74
C ASP A 329 -4.63 24.95 -2.80
N TYR A 330 -5.51 25.09 -1.81
CA TYR A 330 -6.78 24.35 -1.78
C TYR A 330 -7.73 24.80 -2.89
N ARG A 331 -7.71 26.08 -3.30
CA ARG A 331 -8.45 26.57 -4.47
C ARG A 331 -7.91 25.93 -5.75
N LEU A 332 -6.59 25.92 -5.92
CA LEU A 332 -5.93 25.29 -7.07
C LEU A 332 -6.31 23.81 -7.20
N LEU A 333 -6.29 23.08 -6.08
CA LEU A 333 -6.72 21.68 -6.02
C LEU A 333 -8.20 21.50 -6.44
N ARG A 334 -9.11 22.32 -5.90
CA ARG A 334 -10.53 22.28 -6.26
C ARG A 334 -10.75 22.49 -7.76
N GLU A 335 -10.06 23.48 -8.33
CA GLU A 335 -10.27 23.89 -9.73
C GLU A 335 -9.59 22.97 -10.74
N LYS A 336 -8.39 22.46 -10.43
CA LYS A 336 -7.56 21.72 -11.40
C LYS A 336 -7.60 20.21 -11.24
N VAL A 337 -7.85 19.72 -10.03
CA VAL A 337 -7.85 18.28 -9.71
C VAL A 337 -9.27 17.76 -9.48
N GLY A 338 -10.12 18.59 -8.90
CA GLY A 338 -11.52 18.28 -8.64
C GLY A 338 -11.74 17.56 -7.31
N VAL A 339 -12.84 17.90 -6.63
CA VAL A 339 -13.17 17.36 -5.32
C VAL A 339 -13.41 15.84 -5.41
N GLY A 340 -12.58 15.06 -4.71
CA GLY A 340 -12.64 13.59 -4.73
C GLY A 340 -11.36 12.95 -5.27
N ASN A 341 -10.59 13.71 -6.05
CA ASN A 341 -9.33 13.27 -6.62
C ASN A 341 -8.11 13.74 -5.79
N TYR A 342 -8.31 14.32 -4.61
CA TYR A 342 -7.27 14.74 -3.66
C TYR A 342 -7.72 14.67 -2.19
#